data_AF-A0A0Q9P3E8-F1
#
_entry.id   AF-A0A0Q9P3E8-F1
#
_cell.length_a   1.000
_cell.length_b   1.000
_cell.length_c   1.000
_cell.angle_alpha   90.00
_cell.angle_beta   90.00
_cell.angle_gamma   90.00
#
_symmetry.space_group_name_H-M   'P 1'
#
loop_
_entity.id
_entity.type
_entity.pdbx_description
1 polymer ?
#
loop_
_entity_poly.entity_id
_entity_poly.type
_entity_poly.pdbx_seq_one_letter_code
_entity_poly.pdbx_strand_id
1 'polypeptide(L)'
;MGRTLYLDVDGVVCPFGPGGTTGWGSAWQHADAGLLPVTFAAELVAGLNSLALTPGLRCVWLTSWEELAPQYLCPAVGIKGSSWPYLAADGAAGGTGWWKLRAIQEDVENTGPDAVAWVDDQLGFEAEAQSWARFLGRRILTVSPHPRQGITPAELGLLRSFLSRSVF
;
A
#
# COMPACT_ATOMS: atom_id res chain seq x y z
N MET A 1 1.94 -11.39 18.20
CA MET A 1 2.84 -10.81 17.19
C MET A 1 2.04 -10.66 15.89
N GLY A 2 2.24 -9.58 15.14
CA GLY A 2 1.32 -9.11 14.11
C GLY A 2 1.98 -8.94 12.74
N ARG A 3 1.17 -8.71 11.71
CA ARG A 3 1.62 -8.46 10.33
C ARG A 3 1.25 -7.04 9.95
N THR A 4 2.07 -6.39 9.13
CA THR A 4 1.79 -5.01 8.68
C THR A 4 1.75 -4.93 7.16
N LEU A 5 0.75 -4.22 6.62
CA LEU A 5 0.66 -3.81 5.22
C LEU A 5 0.90 -2.29 5.16
N TYR A 6 1.94 -1.86 4.45
CA TYR A 6 2.17 -0.46 4.08
C TYR A 6 1.73 -0.26 2.63
N LEU A 7 0.84 0.70 2.40
CA LEU A 7 0.15 0.87 1.13
C LEU A 7 0.26 2.32 0.65
N ASP A 8 0.82 2.48 -0.55
CA ASP A 8 0.74 3.74 -1.29
C ASP A 8 -0.60 3.88 -2.04
N VAL A 9 -0.91 5.10 -2.50
CA VAL A 9 -2.15 5.44 -3.21
C VAL A 9 -1.90 5.57 -4.70
N ASP A 10 -1.12 6.57 -5.10
CA ASP A 10 -0.91 6.91 -6.51
C ASP A 10 -0.06 5.83 -7.19
N GLY A 11 -0.42 5.45 -8.41
CA GLY A 11 0.23 4.34 -9.12
C GLY A 11 -0.07 2.95 -8.56
N VAL A 12 -0.73 2.85 -7.40
CA VAL A 12 -0.99 1.60 -6.66
C VAL A 12 -2.47 1.29 -6.54
N VAL A 13 -3.20 2.03 -5.71
CA VAL A 13 -4.67 1.94 -5.60
C VAL A 13 -5.32 2.75 -6.71
N CYS A 14 -4.72 3.90 -7.00
CA CYS A 14 -5.18 4.87 -7.99
C CYS A 14 -4.13 5.00 -9.11
N PRO A 15 -4.22 4.19 -10.18
CA PRO A 15 -3.26 4.25 -11.27
C PRO A 15 -3.28 5.57 -12.03
N PHE A 16 -2.14 5.93 -12.60
CA PHE A 16 -1.99 7.12 -13.44
C PHE A 16 -2.53 6.89 -14.85
N GLY A 17 -3.57 7.64 -15.22
CA GLY A 17 -4.15 7.66 -16.57
C GLY A 17 -4.34 6.25 -17.16
N PRO A 18 -5.05 5.34 -16.47
CA PRO A 18 -5.21 3.98 -16.95
C PRO A 18 -5.99 3.97 -18.26
N GLY A 19 -5.63 3.05 -19.16
CA GLY A 19 -6.35 2.81 -20.41
C GLY A 19 -7.09 1.48 -20.37
N GLY A 20 -8.11 1.32 -21.23
CA GLY A 20 -8.82 0.05 -21.39
C GLY A 20 -9.61 -0.35 -20.14
N THR A 21 -9.51 -1.61 -19.75
CA THR A 21 -10.19 -2.20 -18.59
C THR A 21 -9.23 -2.41 -17.42
N THR A 22 -9.77 -2.61 -16.22
CA THR A 22 -9.00 -3.00 -15.04
C THR A 22 -8.29 -4.34 -15.23
N GLY A 23 -7.36 -4.68 -14.33
CA GLY A 23 -6.77 -6.02 -14.29
C GLY A 23 -7.79 -7.15 -14.05
N TRP A 24 -9.01 -6.83 -13.61
CA TRP A 24 -10.13 -7.76 -13.46
C TRP A 24 -11.02 -7.86 -14.71
N GLY A 25 -10.72 -7.08 -15.76
CA GLY A 25 -11.51 -7.04 -17.00
C GLY A 25 -12.76 -6.15 -16.93
N SER A 26 -12.99 -5.47 -15.80
CA SER A 26 -14.10 -4.53 -15.61
C SER A 26 -13.75 -3.11 -16.07
N ALA A 27 -14.75 -2.24 -16.13
CA ALA A 27 -14.53 -0.82 -16.38
C ALA A 27 -13.95 -0.12 -15.14
N TRP A 28 -13.05 0.82 -15.37
CA TRP A 28 -12.54 1.70 -14.32
C TRP A 28 -13.67 2.50 -13.66
N GLN A 29 -13.58 2.68 -12.35
CA GLN A 29 -14.44 3.59 -11.60
C GLN A 29 -13.72 4.92 -11.38
N HIS A 30 -14.52 5.98 -11.27
CA HIS A 30 -14.03 7.33 -11.03
C HIS A 30 -14.74 7.91 -9.82
N ALA A 31 -13.98 8.61 -8.98
CA ALA A 31 -14.52 9.36 -7.85
C ALA A 31 -13.79 10.68 -7.72
N ASP A 32 -14.46 11.66 -7.14
CA ASP A 32 -13.82 12.89 -6.69
C ASP A 32 -13.40 12.70 -5.23
N ALA A 33 -12.09 12.62 -4.99
CA ALA A 33 -11.52 12.50 -3.64
C ALA A 33 -11.28 13.90 -3.01
N GLY A 34 -12.22 14.82 -3.23
CA GLY A 34 -12.25 16.17 -2.69
C GLY A 34 -11.31 17.15 -3.38
N LEU A 35 -10.04 16.76 -3.55
CA LEU A 35 -9.00 17.61 -4.14
C LEU A 35 -8.58 17.16 -5.54
N LEU A 36 -8.74 15.87 -5.84
CA LEU A 36 -8.28 15.28 -7.09
C LEU A 36 -9.26 14.19 -7.57
N PRO A 37 -9.58 14.16 -8.88
CA PRO A 37 -10.28 13.02 -9.45
C PRO A 37 -9.36 11.79 -9.42
N VAL A 38 -9.88 10.69 -8.89
CA VAL A 38 -9.17 9.41 -8.82
C VAL A 38 -9.86 8.37 -9.68
N THR A 39 -9.05 7.45 -10.22
CA THR A 39 -9.53 6.31 -10.99
C THR A 39 -9.10 5.04 -10.27
N PHE A 40 -9.97 4.04 -10.15
CA PHE A 40 -9.69 2.83 -9.38
C PHE A 40 -10.49 1.61 -9.89
N ALA A 41 -10.04 0.41 -9.53
CA ALA A 41 -10.77 -0.83 -9.77
C ALA A 41 -11.65 -1.17 -8.55
N ALA A 42 -12.94 -1.39 -8.75
CA ALA A 42 -13.88 -1.71 -7.65
C ALA A 42 -13.49 -3.02 -6.94
N GLU A 43 -12.98 -3.99 -7.71
CA GLU A 43 -12.53 -5.28 -7.21
C GLU A 43 -11.26 -5.16 -6.37
N LEU A 44 -10.37 -4.22 -6.69
CA LEU A 44 -9.21 -3.92 -5.85
C LEU A 44 -9.68 -3.37 -4.50
N VAL A 45 -10.61 -2.42 -4.48
CA VAL A 45 -11.16 -1.84 -3.24
C VAL A 45 -11.84 -2.91 -2.39
N ALA A 46 -12.74 -3.71 -2.98
CA ALA A 46 -13.39 -4.84 -2.29
C ALA A 46 -12.33 -5.83 -1.77
N GLY A 47 -11.27 -6.00 -2.56
CA GLY A 47 -10.13 -6.81 -2.24
C GLY A 47 -9.37 -6.36 -0.98
N LEU A 48 -8.94 -5.10 -0.97
CA LEU A 48 -8.25 -4.47 0.15
C LEU A 48 -9.12 -4.47 1.42
N ASN A 49 -10.42 -4.17 1.28
CA ASN A 49 -11.37 -4.25 2.39
C ASN A 49 -11.43 -5.65 3.00
N SER A 50 -11.50 -6.69 2.15
CA SER A 50 -11.50 -8.08 2.62
C SER A 50 -10.16 -8.47 3.25
N LEU A 51 -9.04 -7.99 2.70
CA LEU A 51 -7.70 -8.24 3.24
C LEU A 51 -7.54 -7.61 4.63
N ALA A 52 -8.01 -6.39 4.83
CA ALA A 52 -7.93 -5.66 6.10
C ALA A 52 -8.69 -6.33 7.26
N LEU A 53 -9.62 -7.24 6.97
CA LEU A 53 -10.31 -8.05 7.97
C LEU A 53 -9.46 -9.24 8.49
N THR A 54 -8.25 -9.44 7.95
CA THR A 54 -7.36 -10.52 8.38
C THR A 54 -6.96 -10.32 9.85
N PRO A 55 -7.20 -11.29 10.76
CA PRO A 55 -6.83 -11.14 12.16
C PRO A 55 -5.34 -10.85 12.36
N GLY A 56 -5.04 -9.83 13.17
CA GLY A 56 -3.67 -9.41 13.47
C GLY A 56 -2.95 -8.72 12.31
N LEU A 57 -3.66 -8.34 11.23
CA LEU A 57 -3.14 -7.46 10.19
C LEU A 57 -3.36 -6.00 10.60
N ARG A 58 -2.26 -5.24 10.64
CA ARG A 58 -2.28 -3.78 10.71
C ARG A 58 -2.08 -3.22 9.31
N CYS A 59 -3.00 -2.39 8.84
CA CYS A 59 -2.84 -1.65 7.59
C CYS A 59 -2.37 -0.23 7.90
N VAL A 60 -1.46 0.31 7.09
CA VAL A 60 -0.84 1.61 7.26
C VAL A 60 -0.76 2.29 5.91
N TRP A 61 -1.18 3.55 5.84
CA TRP A 61 -0.97 4.39 4.67
C TRP A 61 0.49 4.87 4.63
N LEU A 62 1.17 4.63 3.52
CA LEU A 62 2.53 5.10 3.29
C LEU A 62 2.56 5.81 1.93
N THR A 63 2.04 7.03 1.95
CA THR A 63 1.70 7.80 0.75
C THR A 63 1.85 9.29 1.03
N SER A 64 2.15 10.08 0.01
CA SER A 64 2.16 11.55 0.11
C SER A 64 0.77 12.15 0.34
N TRP A 65 -0.30 11.35 0.26
CA TRP A 65 -1.62 11.79 0.71
C TRP A 65 -1.71 11.94 2.23
N GLU A 66 -0.87 11.24 3.00
CA GLU A 66 -0.82 11.32 4.47
C GLU A 66 -2.24 11.26 5.10
N GLU A 67 -2.65 12.26 5.88
CA GLU A 67 -4.01 12.34 6.48
C GLU A 67 -5.15 12.41 5.45
N LEU A 68 -4.86 12.84 4.23
CA LEU A 68 -5.87 12.99 3.19
C LEU A 68 -6.36 11.62 2.68
N ALA A 69 -5.54 10.58 2.78
CA ALA A 69 -5.94 9.22 2.39
C ALA A 69 -7.10 8.68 3.26
N PRO A 70 -7.00 8.65 4.60
CA PRO A 70 -8.14 8.24 5.43
C PRO A 70 -9.31 9.23 5.39
N GLN A 71 -9.04 10.54 5.24
CA GLN A 71 -10.06 11.59 5.31
C GLN A 71 -10.90 11.72 4.03
N TYR A 72 -10.27 11.69 2.85
CA TYR A 72 -10.92 12.00 1.57
C TYR A 72 -10.93 10.82 0.60
N LEU A 73 -9.81 10.12 0.45
CA LEU A 73 -9.74 8.98 -0.48
C LEU A 73 -10.67 7.86 -0.04
N CYS A 74 -10.57 7.42 1.23
CA CYS A 74 -11.37 6.32 1.76
C CYS A 74 -12.88 6.46 1.53
N PRO A 75 -13.54 7.57 1.92
CA PRO A 75 -14.97 7.73 1.65
C PRO A 75 -15.30 7.84 0.16
N ALA A 76 -14.42 8.42 -0.66
CA ALA A 76 -14.65 8.59 -2.10
C ALA A 76 -14.62 7.26 -2.87
N VAL A 77 -13.66 6.37 -2.56
CA VAL A 77 -13.49 5.10 -3.29
C VAL A 77 -14.10 3.89 -2.57
N GLY A 78 -14.49 4.05 -1.31
CA GLY A 78 -15.12 2.99 -0.50
C GLY A 78 -14.15 2.06 0.24
N ILE A 79 -12.88 2.45 0.40
CA ILE A 79 -11.92 1.72 1.24
C ILE A 79 -12.26 1.92 2.72
N LYS A 80 -12.30 0.84 3.49
CA LYS A 80 -12.55 0.82 4.95
C LYS A 80 -11.26 1.06 5.73
N GLY A 81 -10.52 2.10 5.32
CA GLY A 81 -9.20 2.45 5.82
C GLY A 81 -9.11 3.79 6.55
N SER A 82 -10.26 4.42 6.85
CA SER A 82 -10.29 5.72 7.54
C SER A 82 -9.70 5.69 8.95
N SER A 83 -9.56 4.51 9.57
CA SER A 83 -8.91 4.33 10.87
C SER A 83 -7.48 3.77 10.78
N TRP A 84 -6.95 3.56 9.58
CA TRP A 84 -5.57 3.12 9.41
C TRP A 84 -4.63 4.30 9.71
N PRO A 85 -3.56 4.10 10.49
CA PRO A 85 -2.55 5.13 10.64
C PRO A 85 -1.89 5.45 9.29
N TYR A 86 -1.33 6.65 9.17
CA TYR A 86 -0.45 7.03 8.08
C TYR A 86 0.93 7.37 8.64
N LEU A 87 1.96 7.18 7.83
CA LEU A 87 3.31 7.68 8.12
C LEU A 87 3.58 8.90 7.25
N ALA A 88 4.15 9.95 7.84
CA ALA A 88 4.39 11.23 7.19
C ALA A 88 5.89 11.47 6.93
N ALA A 89 6.19 12.28 5.93
CA ALA A 89 7.57 12.55 5.52
C ALA A 89 8.36 13.38 6.55
N ASP A 90 7.67 14.23 7.31
CA ASP A 90 8.22 15.14 8.32
C ASP A 90 8.49 14.49 9.69
N GLY A 91 7.94 13.30 9.95
CA GLY A 91 8.28 12.47 11.10
C GLY A 91 9.66 11.80 10.98
N ALA A 92 10.10 11.50 9.76
CA ALA A 92 11.42 10.92 9.49
C ALA A 92 12.47 12.05 9.42
N ALA A 93 13.22 12.25 10.50
CA ALA A 93 14.24 13.31 10.63
C ALA A 93 15.03 13.54 9.32
N GLY A 94 14.94 14.76 8.77
CA GLY A 94 15.37 15.17 7.43
C GLY A 94 16.77 14.71 7.00
N GLY A 95 16.85 13.51 6.45
CA GLY A 95 18.04 12.93 5.86
C GLY A 95 17.96 12.85 4.34
N THR A 96 19.09 12.52 3.70
CA THR A 96 19.14 12.16 2.28
C THR A 96 18.60 10.74 2.08
N GLY A 97 17.67 10.54 1.15
CA GLY A 97 17.09 9.24 0.81
C GLY A 97 15.57 9.30 0.64
N TRP A 98 14.98 8.21 0.16
CA TRP A 98 13.52 8.13 -0.01
C TRP A 98 12.83 8.08 1.35
N TRP A 99 12.01 9.08 1.65
CA TRP A 99 11.39 9.26 2.96
C TRP A 99 10.57 8.05 3.41
N LYS A 100 9.89 7.35 2.47
CA LYS A 100 9.08 6.17 2.76
C LYS A 100 9.91 5.02 3.34
N LEU A 101 11.16 4.86 2.88
CA LEU A 101 12.08 3.87 3.45
C LEU A 101 12.43 4.17 4.91
N ARG A 102 12.65 5.44 5.25
CA ARG A 102 12.94 5.83 6.64
C ARG A 102 11.73 5.62 7.54
N ALA A 103 10.56 6.06 7.08
CA ALA A 103 9.31 5.91 7.80
C ALA A 103 8.98 4.44 8.10
N ILE A 104 9.10 3.54 7.11
CA ILE A 104 8.82 2.11 7.32
C ILE A 104 9.88 1.46 8.22
N GLN A 105 11.15 1.86 8.14
CA GLN A 105 12.21 1.34 9.02
C GLN A 105 11.92 1.65 10.48
N GLU A 106 11.60 2.91 10.78
CA GLU A 106 11.26 3.37 12.13
C GLU A 106 9.99 2.69 12.66
N ASP A 107 8.93 2.62 11.85
CA ASP A 107 7.69 1.97 12.27
C ASP A 107 7.88 0.45 12.50
N VAL A 108 8.69 -0.22 11.68
CA VAL A 108 9.04 -1.64 11.86
C VAL A 108 9.86 -1.86 13.13
N GLU A 109 10.83 -0.99 13.43
CA GLU A 109 11.61 -1.04 14.66
C GLU A 109 10.72 -0.85 15.90
N ASN A 110 9.80 0.11 15.84
CA ASN A 110 8.90 0.44 16.95
C ASN A 110 7.82 -0.63 17.20
N THR A 111 7.27 -1.23 16.13
CA THR A 111 6.13 -2.16 16.24
C THR A 111 6.52 -3.64 16.23
N GLY A 112 7.73 -3.97 15.76
CA GLY A 112 8.26 -5.33 15.72
C GLY A 112 7.36 -6.39 15.04
N PRO A 113 6.80 -6.14 13.84
CA PRO A 113 5.89 -7.09 13.19
C PRO A 113 6.64 -8.34 12.72
N ASP A 114 5.98 -9.50 12.71
CA ASP A 114 6.59 -10.75 12.24
C ASP A 114 6.87 -10.71 10.74
N ALA A 115 5.94 -10.12 9.99
CA ALA A 115 6.01 -9.97 8.56
C ALA A 115 5.43 -8.63 8.08
N VAL A 116 6.01 -8.13 6.99
CA VAL A 116 5.70 -6.82 6.39
C VAL A 116 5.38 -6.99 4.91
N ALA A 117 4.27 -6.44 4.43
CA ALA A 117 4.03 -6.22 3.02
C ALA A 117 4.17 -4.72 2.72
N TRP A 118 4.95 -4.36 1.70
CA TRP A 118 5.11 -2.98 1.27
C TRP A 118 4.77 -2.86 -0.22
N VAL A 119 3.77 -2.04 -0.52
CA VAL A 119 3.27 -1.83 -1.88
C VAL A 119 3.40 -0.38 -2.28
N ASP A 120 4.20 -0.13 -3.31
CA ASP A 120 4.54 1.20 -3.82
C ASP A 120 5.06 1.07 -5.26
N ASP A 121 4.54 1.85 -6.21
CA ASP A 121 4.90 1.72 -7.62
C ASP A 121 6.36 2.14 -7.89
N GLN A 122 6.96 2.98 -7.02
CA GLN A 122 8.33 3.45 -7.15
C GLN A 122 9.36 2.47 -6.58
N LEU A 123 8.95 1.48 -5.77
CA LEU A 123 9.85 0.58 -5.04
C LEU A 123 10.87 -0.13 -5.95
N GLY A 124 10.45 -0.50 -7.16
CA GLY A 124 11.29 -1.11 -8.20
C GLY A 124 12.46 -0.24 -8.70
N PHE A 125 12.48 1.04 -8.34
CA PHE A 125 13.52 2.00 -8.71
C PHE A 125 14.35 2.49 -7.51
N GLU A 126 13.96 2.11 -6.29
CA GLU A 126 14.58 2.57 -5.04
C GLU A 126 15.62 1.56 -4.51
N ALA A 127 16.89 1.74 -4.90
CA ALA A 127 17.97 0.79 -4.65
C ALA A 127 18.21 0.50 -3.15
N GLU A 128 18.09 1.52 -2.28
CA GLU A 128 18.22 1.36 -0.84
C GLU A 128 17.06 0.54 -0.26
N ALA A 129 15.83 0.80 -0.72
CA ALA A 129 14.64 0.06 -0.30
C ALA A 129 14.73 -1.42 -0.70
N GLN A 130 15.18 -1.70 -1.92
CA GLN A 130 15.43 -3.06 -2.39
C GLN A 130 16.52 -3.76 -1.60
N SER A 131 17.58 -3.05 -1.21
CA SER A 131 18.65 -3.60 -0.40
C SER A 131 18.18 -3.94 1.02
N TRP A 132 17.39 -3.07 1.62
CA TRP A 132 16.77 -3.32 2.92
C TRP A 132 15.76 -4.47 2.87
N ALA A 133 14.94 -4.55 1.82
CA ALA A 133 14.00 -5.66 1.66
C ALA A 133 14.72 -7.00 1.52
N ARG A 134 15.83 -7.05 0.76
CA ARG A 134 16.68 -8.25 0.67
C ARG A 134 17.28 -8.66 2.03
N PHE A 135 17.65 -7.68 2.86
CA PHE A 135 18.14 -7.95 4.21
C PHE A 135 17.07 -8.58 5.12
N LEU A 136 15.83 -8.10 5.06
CA LEU A 136 14.71 -8.70 5.80
C LEU A 136 14.30 -10.09 5.26
N GLY A 137 14.61 -10.37 3.99
CA GLY A 137 14.39 -11.67 3.36
C GLY A 137 12.93 -12.10 3.44
N ARG A 138 12.67 -13.32 3.94
CA ARG A 138 11.31 -13.89 4.02
C ARG A 138 10.32 -13.13 4.90
N ARG A 139 10.78 -12.16 5.71
CA ARG A 139 9.92 -11.34 6.57
C ARG A 139 9.28 -10.17 5.83
N ILE A 140 9.69 -9.88 4.60
CA ILE A 140 9.09 -8.82 3.80
C ILE A 140 8.63 -9.34 2.42
N LEU A 141 7.48 -8.86 1.99
CA LEU A 141 7.02 -8.93 0.60
C LEU A 141 6.96 -7.50 0.06
N THR A 142 7.73 -7.23 -0.99
CA THR A 142 7.62 -5.98 -1.73
C THR A 142 6.85 -6.20 -3.02
N VAL A 143 5.92 -5.30 -3.34
CA VAL A 143 5.16 -5.30 -4.60
C VAL A 143 5.31 -3.91 -5.19
N SER A 144 5.74 -3.85 -6.46
CA SER A 144 5.90 -2.60 -7.21
C SER A 144 5.00 -2.67 -8.44
N PRO A 145 3.72 -2.32 -8.30
CA PRO A 145 2.78 -2.43 -9.41
C PRO A 145 3.17 -1.51 -10.56
N HIS A 146 2.73 -1.85 -11.77
CA HIS A 146 2.89 -0.93 -12.89
C HIS A 146 2.01 0.32 -12.65
N PRO A 147 2.55 1.55 -12.67
CA PRO A 147 1.85 2.77 -12.26
C PRO A 147 0.53 3.04 -13.00
N ARG A 148 0.42 2.61 -14.26
CA ARG A 148 -0.79 2.77 -15.08
C ARG A 148 -1.82 1.65 -14.96
N GLN A 149 -1.51 0.60 -14.20
CA GLN A 149 -2.38 -0.56 -13.97
C GLN A 149 -2.81 -0.65 -12.50
N GLY A 150 -1.99 -0.15 -11.58
CA GLY A 150 -2.19 -0.34 -10.15
C GLY A 150 -1.99 -1.81 -9.76
N ILE A 151 -2.39 -2.16 -8.55
CA ILE A 151 -2.34 -3.55 -8.07
C ILE A 151 -3.23 -4.42 -8.96
N THR A 152 -2.62 -5.46 -9.51
CA THR A 152 -3.30 -6.49 -10.32
C THR A 152 -3.96 -7.57 -9.45
N PRO A 153 -4.89 -8.39 -10.00
CA PRO A 153 -5.45 -9.52 -9.27
C PRO A 153 -4.37 -10.50 -8.76
N ALA A 154 -3.32 -10.72 -9.54
CA ALA A 154 -2.22 -11.61 -9.18
C ALA A 154 -1.44 -11.06 -7.98
N GLU A 155 -1.10 -9.77 -8.00
CA GLU A 155 -0.40 -9.10 -6.89
C GLU A 155 -1.24 -9.05 -5.62
N LEU A 156 -2.54 -8.77 -5.74
CA LEU A 156 -3.46 -8.88 -4.60
C LEU A 156 -3.50 -10.30 -4.03
N GLY A 157 -3.45 -11.32 -4.90
CA GLY A 157 -3.34 -12.72 -4.51
C GLY A 157 -2.04 -13.03 -3.75
N LEU A 158 -0.91 -12.46 -4.17
CA LEU A 158 0.37 -12.58 -3.49
C LEU A 158 0.32 -11.93 -2.10
N LEU A 159 -0.23 -10.71 -1.99
CA LEU A 159 -0.40 -10.01 -0.72
C LEU A 159 -1.24 -10.83 0.26
N ARG A 160 -2.38 -11.35 -0.20
CA ARG A 160 -3.23 -12.24 0.62
C ARG A 160 -2.48 -13.48 1.08
N SER A 161 -1.77 -14.14 0.17
CA SER A 161 -1.06 -15.38 0.46
C SER A 161 0.09 -15.16 1.44
N PHE A 162 0.77 -14.01 1.38
CA PHE A 162 1.83 -13.65 2.30
C PHE A 162 1.29 -13.26 3.68
N LEU A 163 0.29 -12.38 3.72
CA LEU A 163 -0.28 -11.83 4.96
C LEU A 163 -1.23 -12.78 5.68
N SER A 164 -1.64 -13.89 5.07
CA SER A 164 -2.44 -14.94 5.74
C SER A 164 -1.61 -16.07 6.34
N ARG A 165 -0.34 -16.22 5.95
CA ARG A 165 0.54 -17.24 6.53
C ARG A 165 0.66 -17.03 8.03
N SER A 166 0.37 -18.09 8.78
CA SER A 166 0.74 -18.14 10.18
C SER A 166 2.23 -18.41 10.27
N VAL A 167 2.94 -17.57 11.00
CA VAL A 167 4.36 -17.79 11.29
C VAL A 167 4.39 -18.73 12.51
N PHE A 168 4.27 -20.03 12.25
CA PHE A 168 4.56 -21.08 13.23
C PHE A 168 5.86 -21.77 12.82
#